data_AF-A0AAT9GJF7-F1
#
_entry.id   AF-A0AAT9GJF7-F1
#
_cell.length_a   1.000
_cell.length_b   1.000
_cell.length_c   1.000
_cell.angle_alpha   90.00
_cell.angle_beta   90.00
_cell.angle_gamma   90.00
#
_symmetry.space_group_name_H-M   'P 1'
#
loop_
_entity.id
_entity.type
_entity.pdbx_description
1 polymer ?
#
loop_
_entity_poly.entity_id
_entity_poly.type
_entity_poly.pdbx_seq_one_letter_code
_entity_poly.pdbx_strand_id
1 'polypeptide(L)'
;MKNQKRNVYIALVLILFFKYEVVAQIADRNDAGEQYKKIADSLANKDELARAAKMYMQESYARTMGPFKKSALINATYCYAASKNIDSALSSLEIATYKYGFNNLGFLTGDTIMQALASHPKYKKILQQIRLRQQQQKNVNNAIINTSDIDLFWNTYDHFLKDTGNGVKLFQMNYFEKGTPALQEYFRIKTKNIGGIEGFVQNIKKMPKFYSSIRANTFQLNSLKDTIRIIYRNLKYWYPEAIFPPLSFHIGGWSSGGTATDYGLHVGADMYANNPNTDKSELNAWQKRNSYLFENLKYVVAHELIHAQQDNMRNDTTLLKYVIQEGMADFIGELISGNTANQFLINWAKGNEKKIWESFKSEMYLNRYRNWIANSSQERPDWPADLGYWVGYQICKSYFERAVNKKRAIYEMLHIRNYQAFYEESQVEARIYQQ
;
A
#
# COMPACT_ATOMS: atom_id res chain seq x y z
N MET A 1 26.76 50.66 -17.06
CA MET A 1 25.29 50.50 -17.16
C MET A 1 24.95 49.58 -18.33
N LYS A 2 24.67 48.30 -18.07
CA LYS A 2 23.71 47.44 -18.80
C LYS A 2 23.78 46.01 -18.24
N ASN A 3 22.65 45.61 -17.66
CA ASN A 3 22.06 44.26 -17.56
C ASN A 3 22.97 43.02 -17.65
N GLN A 4 23.10 42.33 -16.52
CA GLN A 4 23.31 40.89 -16.50
C GLN A 4 22.19 40.26 -15.64
N LYS A 5 21.23 39.62 -16.31
CA LYS A 5 20.20 38.79 -15.70
C LYS A 5 20.89 37.65 -14.94
N ARG A 6 20.77 37.62 -13.61
CA ARG A 6 21.13 36.47 -12.77
C ARG A 6 20.08 35.38 -13.01
N ASN A 7 20.44 34.38 -13.81
CA ASN A 7 19.78 33.08 -13.82
C ASN A 7 20.08 32.39 -12.48
N VAL A 8 19.17 32.50 -11.52
CA VAL A 8 19.16 31.67 -10.33
C VAL A 8 18.43 30.38 -10.70
N TYR A 9 19.19 29.30 -10.88
CA TYR A 9 18.65 27.94 -10.88
C TYR A 9 18.08 27.67 -9.47
N ILE A 10 16.79 27.95 -9.28
CA ILE A 10 16.04 27.41 -8.17
C ILE A 10 15.89 25.93 -8.47
N ALA A 11 16.62 25.10 -7.73
CA ALA A 11 16.35 23.69 -7.62
C ALA A 11 14.94 23.55 -7.03
N LEU A 12 13.95 23.46 -7.92
CA LEU A 12 12.67 22.85 -7.63
C LEU A 12 12.98 21.45 -7.13
N VAL A 13 12.97 21.28 -5.81
CA VAL A 13 12.68 20.01 -5.19
C VAL A 13 11.23 19.73 -5.57
N LEU A 14 11.06 19.24 -6.80
CA LEU A 14 9.94 18.43 -7.23
C LEU A 14 10.00 17.20 -6.33
N ILE A 15 9.45 17.33 -5.13
CA ILE A 15 8.84 16.20 -4.45
C ILE A 15 7.91 15.63 -5.52
N LEU A 16 8.27 14.45 -6.02
CA LEU A 16 7.49 13.62 -6.91
C LEU A 16 6.18 13.28 -6.19
N PHE A 17 5.27 14.25 -6.10
CA PHE A 17 3.86 13.98 -6.21
C PHE A 17 3.71 13.28 -7.55
N PHE A 18 3.37 12.01 -7.49
CA PHE A 18 2.89 11.26 -8.63
C PHE A 18 2.04 12.18 -9.51
N LYS A 19 2.50 12.41 -10.74
CA LYS A 19 1.63 12.87 -11.83
C LYS A 19 0.50 11.85 -11.97
N TYR A 20 -0.61 12.12 -11.30
CA TYR A 20 -1.92 11.64 -11.69
C TYR A 20 -2.66 12.84 -12.29
N GLU A 21 -2.45 13.07 -13.58
CA GLU A 21 -3.40 13.85 -14.37
C GLU A 21 -4.55 12.91 -14.80
N VAL A 22 -5.74 13.20 -14.24
CA VAL A 22 -7.12 13.07 -14.78
C VAL A 22 -7.47 11.70 -15.42
N VAL A 23 -8.32 10.82 -14.86
CA VAL A 23 -9.76 10.93 -14.56
C VAL A 23 -10.14 9.89 -13.49
N ALA A 24 -10.87 10.29 -12.43
CA ALA A 24 -12.05 9.63 -11.84
C ALA A 24 -12.33 10.12 -10.39
N GLN A 25 -13.30 11.03 -10.29
CA GLN A 25 -14.34 11.13 -9.25
C GLN A 25 -14.58 9.79 -8.49
N ILE A 26 -14.72 9.67 -7.16
CA ILE A 26 -14.79 10.59 -6.01
C ILE A 26 -14.09 9.88 -4.84
N ALA A 27 -13.18 10.57 -4.16
CA ALA A 27 -12.51 10.13 -2.95
C ALA A 27 -13.06 10.98 -1.80
N ASP A 28 -13.79 10.35 -0.86
CA ASP A 28 -14.73 10.99 0.08
C ASP A 28 -15.84 11.75 -0.67
N ARG A 29 -17.10 11.25 -0.70
CA ARG A 29 -18.25 11.91 -1.36
C ARG A 29 -18.67 13.18 -0.61
N ASN A 30 -17.73 14.12 -0.48
CA ASN A 30 -17.86 15.38 0.20
C ASN A 30 -17.45 16.50 -0.75
N ASP A 31 -18.45 17.05 -1.45
CA ASP A 31 -18.24 18.06 -2.48
C ASP A 31 -17.54 19.32 -1.95
N ALA A 32 -17.81 19.70 -0.69
CA ALA A 32 -17.14 20.83 -0.05
C ALA A 32 -15.64 20.57 0.13
N GLY A 33 -15.27 19.39 0.63
CA GLY A 33 -13.87 18.98 0.75
C GLY A 33 -13.13 19.00 -0.59
N GLU A 34 -13.77 18.50 -1.65
CA GLU A 34 -13.18 18.49 -2.98
C GLU A 34 -13.05 19.90 -3.59
N GLN A 35 -14.01 20.79 -3.33
CA GLN A 35 -13.90 22.19 -3.73
C GLN A 35 -12.74 22.90 -3.01
N TYR A 36 -12.61 22.74 -1.69
CA TYR A 36 -11.50 23.32 -0.94
C TYR A 36 -10.15 22.82 -1.45
N LYS A 37 -10.03 21.51 -1.73
CA LYS A 37 -8.82 20.92 -2.31
C LYS A 37 -8.45 21.58 -3.65
N LYS A 38 -9.41 21.66 -4.59
CA LYS A 38 -9.16 22.27 -5.92
C LYS A 38 -8.69 23.72 -5.82
N ILE A 39 -9.31 24.49 -4.92
CA ILE A 39 -8.91 25.89 -4.69
C ILE A 39 -7.51 25.93 -4.06
N ALA A 40 -7.22 25.08 -3.07
CA ALA A 40 -5.92 24.99 -2.42
C ALA A 40 -4.81 24.61 -3.42
N ASP A 41 -5.02 23.57 -4.22
CA ASP A 41 -4.11 23.10 -5.28
C ASP A 41 -3.84 24.25 -6.28
N SER A 42 -4.90 24.97 -6.73
CA SER A 42 -4.74 26.10 -7.64
C SER A 42 -3.96 27.26 -7.03
N LEU A 43 -4.13 27.57 -5.75
CA LEU A 43 -3.40 28.64 -5.06
C LEU A 43 -1.94 28.24 -4.85
N ALA A 44 -1.68 26.98 -4.48
CA ALA A 44 -0.32 26.46 -4.31
C ALA A 44 0.46 26.51 -5.64
N ASN A 45 -0.17 26.16 -6.77
CA ASN A 45 0.43 26.26 -8.09
C ASN A 45 0.76 27.70 -8.53
N LYS A 46 0.10 28.70 -7.91
CA LYS A 46 0.37 30.13 -8.11
C LYS A 46 1.32 30.71 -7.06
N ASP A 47 1.94 29.86 -6.23
CA ASP A 47 2.80 30.22 -5.10
C ASP A 47 2.10 31.09 -4.03
N GLU A 48 0.76 31.05 -3.97
CA GLU A 48 -0.04 31.74 -2.95
C GLU A 48 -0.17 30.92 -1.66
N LEU A 49 0.98 30.48 -1.11
CA LEU A 49 1.07 29.41 -0.12
C LEU A 49 0.28 29.68 1.18
N ALA A 50 0.28 30.91 1.69
CA ALA A 50 -0.49 31.24 2.89
C ALA A 50 -2.01 31.11 2.67
N ARG A 51 -2.51 31.41 1.46
CA ARG A 51 -3.92 31.24 1.09
C ARG A 51 -4.23 29.78 0.82
N ALA A 52 -3.33 29.06 0.13
CA ALA A 52 -3.46 27.63 -0.08
C ALA A 52 -3.55 26.86 1.25
N ALA A 53 -2.71 27.19 2.23
CA ALA A 53 -2.72 26.58 3.55
C ALA A 53 -4.07 26.71 4.26
N LYS A 54 -4.70 27.90 4.19
CA LYS A 54 -6.05 28.12 4.74
C LYS A 54 -7.10 27.23 4.06
N MET A 55 -7.00 27.03 2.75
CA MET A 55 -7.93 26.18 2.01
C MET A 55 -7.72 24.69 2.30
N TYR A 56 -6.47 24.23 2.45
CA TYR A 56 -6.19 22.87 2.94
C TYR A 56 -6.69 22.65 4.37
N MET A 57 -6.65 23.66 5.24
CA MET A 57 -7.29 23.57 6.56
C MET A 57 -8.80 23.41 6.44
N GLN A 58 -9.47 24.19 5.58
CA GLN A 58 -10.91 24.04 5.34
C GLN A 58 -11.26 22.68 4.75
N GLU A 59 -10.45 22.16 3.83
CA GLU A 59 -10.58 20.77 3.35
C GLU A 59 -10.56 19.80 4.53
N SER A 60 -9.58 19.91 5.43
CA SER A 60 -9.47 18.99 6.57
C SER A 60 -10.70 19.01 7.50
N TYR A 61 -11.37 20.16 7.62
CA TYR A 61 -12.61 20.27 8.38
C TYR A 61 -13.78 19.65 7.63
N ALA A 62 -13.86 19.88 6.32
CA ALA A 62 -14.95 19.40 5.48
C ALA A 62 -14.96 17.88 5.30
N ARG A 63 -13.80 17.23 5.08
CA ARG A 63 -13.69 15.76 4.88
C ARG A 63 -14.29 14.97 6.04
N THR A 64 -14.78 13.75 5.83
CA THR A 64 -15.35 12.90 6.89
C THR A 64 -14.32 11.90 7.41
N MET A 65 -13.53 11.32 6.51
CA MET A 65 -12.60 10.23 6.80
C MET A 65 -11.19 10.73 7.15
N GLY A 66 -10.58 10.10 8.15
CA GLY A 66 -9.28 10.43 8.74
C GLY A 66 -8.13 10.55 7.73
N PRO A 67 -7.96 9.62 6.77
CA PRO A 67 -6.92 9.73 5.75
C PRO A 67 -6.96 11.02 4.92
N PHE A 68 -8.15 11.45 4.51
CA PHE A 68 -8.30 12.70 3.75
C PHE A 68 -8.00 13.92 4.63
N LYS A 69 -8.46 13.91 5.88
CA LYS A 69 -8.14 14.95 6.86
C LYS A 69 -6.63 15.04 7.09
N LYS A 70 -5.95 13.89 7.26
CA LYS A 70 -4.49 13.79 7.42
C LYS A 70 -3.76 14.42 6.25
N SER A 71 -4.09 14.02 5.02
CA SER A 71 -3.45 14.56 3.81
C SER A 71 -3.61 16.08 3.71
N ALA A 72 -4.82 16.58 3.91
CA ALA A 72 -5.09 18.02 3.90
C ALA A 72 -4.29 18.77 4.97
N LEU A 73 -4.20 18.25 6.20
CA LEU A 73 -3.41 18.86 7.29
C LEU A 73 -1.90 18.87 7.00
N ILE A 74 -1.36 17.85 6.33
CA ILE A 74 0.06 17.82 5.94
C ILE A 74 0.33 18.83 4.82
N ASN A 75 -0.55 18.97 3.85
CA ASN A 75 -0.45 20.01 2.83
C ASN A 75 -0.54 21.42 3.47
N ALA A 76 -1.47 21.62 4.40
CA ALA A 76 -1.57 22.86 5.17
C ALA A 76 -0.29 23.14 5.96
N THR A 77 0.26 22.14 6.65
CA THR A 77 1.53 22.23 7.39
C THR A 77 2.66 22.72 6.51
N TYR A 78 2.85 22.11 5.34
CA TYR A 78 3.89 22.47 4.40
C TYR A 78 3.72 23.90 3.89
N CYS A 79 2.53 24.27 3.42
CA CYS A 79 2.24 25.61 2.92
C CYS A 79 2.37 26.69 4.01
N TYR A 80 1.96 26.42 5.25
CA TYR A 80 2.17 27.34 6.37
C TYR A 80 3.65 27.51 6.70
N ALA A 81 4.42 26.43 6.77
CA ALA A 81 5.86 26.49 7.04
C ALA A 81 6.60 27.26 5.93
N ALA A 82 6.30 26.97 4.67
CA ALA A 82 6.88 27.64 3.50
C ALA A 82 6.57 29.14 3.47
N SER A 83 5.38 29.53 3.94
CA SER A 83 4.96 30.93 4.09
C SER A 83 5.34 31.56 5.43
N LYS A 84 6.23 30.93 6.21
CA LYS A 84 6.73 31.39 7.53
C LYS A 84 5.66 31.56 8.61
N ASN A 85 4.50 30.91 8.46
CA ASN A 85 3.43 30.85 9.45
C ASN A 85 3.65 29.67 10.41
N ILE A 86 4.67 29.77 11.25
CA ILE A 86 5.22 28.66 12.04
C ILE A 86 4.20 28.05 13.02
N ASP A 87 3.46 28.86 13.77
CA ASP A 87 2.48 28.36 14.76
C ASP A 87 1.34 27.56 14.11
N SER A 88 0.85 28.03 12.97
CA SER A 88 -0.18 27.34 12.17
C SER A 88 0.35 26.05 11.57
N ALA A 89 1.60 26.05 11.10
CA ALA A 89 2.25 24.83 10.60
C ALA A 89 2.35 23.77 11.70
N LEU A 90 2.84 24.15 12.88
CA LEU A 90 3.01 23.24 14.01
C LEU A 90 1.68 22.73 14.58
N SER A 91 0.64 23.57 14.57
CA SER A 91 -0.70 23.18 15.01
C SER A 91 -1.34 22.19 14.03
N SER A 92 -1.20 22.43 12.72
CA SER A 92 -1.68 21.52 11.68
C SER A 92 -0.96 20.17 11.76
N LEU A 93 0.36 20.19 11.95
CA LEU A 93 1.18 18.98 12.08
C LEU A 93 0.85 18.19 13.36
N GLU A 94 0.60 18.88 14.47
CA GLU A 94 0.18 18.25 15.71
C GLU A 94 -1.14 17.49 15.52
N ILE A 95 -2.15 18.11 14.90
CA ILE A 95 -3.41 17.43 14.61
C ILE A 95 -3.18 16.24 13.68
N ALA A 96 -2.42 16.40 12.59
CA ALA A 96 -2.11 15.31 11.67
C ALA A 96 -1.42 14.14 12.38
N THR A 97 -0.50 14.42 13.29
CA THR A 97 0.32 13.43 14.00
C THR A 97 -0.47 12.70 15.10
N TYR A 98 -1.04 13.46 16.03
CA TYR A 98 -1.65 12.89 17.24
C TYR A 98 -3.08 12.41 17.00
N LYS A 99 -3.86 13.08 16.16
CA LYS A 99 -5.25 12.70 15.88
C LYS A 99 -5.38 11.73 14.71
N TYR A 100 -4.64 11.96 13.63
CA TYR A 100 -4.77 11.16 12.40
C TYR A 100 -3.58 10.24 12.10
N GLY A 101 -2.60 10.17 13.01
CA GLY A 101 -1.58 9.13 12.96
C GLY A 101 -0.45 9.37 11.97
N PHE A 102 -0.23 10.60 11.48
CA PHE A 102 0.93 10.90 10.63
C PHE A 102 2.25 10.49 11.31
N ASN A 103 3.14 9.83 10.55
CA ASN A 103 4.34 9.18 11.06
C ASN A 103 5.55 9.21 10.11
N ASN A 104 5.50 9.94 9.00
CA ASN A 104 6.59 9.97 8.03
C ASN A 104 7.77 10.82 8.55
N LEU A 105 8.65 10.18 9.33
CA LEU A 105 9.82 10.81 9.91
C LEU A 105 10.81 11.29 8.84
N GLY A 106 10.98 10.52 7.75
CA GLY A 106 11.89 10.86 6.67
C GLY A 106 11.54 12.19 6.01
N PHE A 107 10.25 12.43 5.72
CA PHE A 107 9.77 13.72 5.23
C PHE A 107 10.08 14.85 6.21
N LEU A 108 9.76 14.66 7.49
CA LEU A 108 9.98 15.67 8.52
C LEU A 108 11.47 16.02 8.72
N THR A 109 12.36 15.04 8.63
CA THR A 109 13.79 15.28 8.85
C THR A 109 14.58 15.58 7.57
N GLY A 110 14.05 15.26 6.40
CA GLY A 110 14.75 15.36 5.11
C GLY A 110 14.35 16.56 4.25
N ASP A 111 13.13 17.08 4.41
CA ASP A 111 12.65 18.25 3.67
C ASP A 111 13.18 19.56 4.27
N THR A 112 13.64 20.48 3.42
CA THR A 112 14.28 21.73 3.87
C THR A 112 13.31 22.70 4.56
N ILE A 113 12.04 22.72 4.14
CA ILE A 113 11.00 23.55 4.76
C ILE A 113 10.63 22.96 6.13
N MET A 114 10.56 21.63 6.23
CA MET A 114 10.33 20.95 7.50
C MET A 114 11.51 21.10 8.47
N GLN A 115 12.76 21.05 7.97
CA GLN A 115 13.96 21.26 8.78
C GLN A 115 14.04 22.66 9.40
N ALA A 116 13.45 23.68 8.76
CA ALA A 116 13.35 25.02 9.36
C ALA A 116 12.58 25.03 10.69
N LEU A 117 11.73 24.02 10.94
CA LEU A 117 11.00 23.84 12.20
C LEU A 117 11.79 23.08 13.28
N ALA A 118 12.95 22.50 12.95
CA ALA A 118 13.66 21.53 13.78
C ALA A 118 14.10 22.06 15.15
N SER A 119 14.35 23.38 15.27
CA SER A 119 14.72 24.01 16.53
C SER A 119 13.54 24.15 17.49
N HIS A 120 12.30 24.18 16.97
CA HIS A 120 11.10 24.49 17.74
C HIS A 120 10.74 23.37 18.74
N PRO A 121 10.48 23.66 20.03
CA PRO A 121 10.19 22.63 21.04
C PRO A 121 9.00 21.73 20.70
N LYS A 122 7.91 22.30 20.15
CA LYS A 122 6.73 21.54 19.71
C LYS A 122 7.06 20.55 18.59
N TYR A 123 7.90 20.94 17.64
CA TYR A 123 8.33 20.07 16.55
C TYR A 123 9.19 18.90 17.08
N LYS A 124 10.14 19.19 17.97
CA LYS A 124 10.95 18.16 18.64
C LYS A 124 10.09 17.12 19.37
N LYS A 125 9.03 17.56 20.09
CA LYS A 125 8.07 16.65 20.75
C LYS A 125 7.32 15.78 19.74
N ILE A 126 6.86 16.34 18.62
CA ILE A 126 6.22 15.60 17.52
C ILE A 126 7.16 14.51 16.97
N LEU A 127 8.42 14.86 16.66
CA LEU A 127 9.41 13.89 16.18
C LEU A 127 9.68 12.78 17.20
N GLN A 128 9.82 13.14 18.48
CA GLN A 128 10.01 12.16 19.54
C GLN A 128 8.83 11.19 19.61
N GLN A 129 7.60 11.68 19.49
CA GLN A 129 6.43 10.81 19.56
C GLN A 129 6.27 9.90 18.33
N ILE A 130 6.70 10.35 17.14
CA ILE A 130 6.80 9.48 15.97
C ILE A 130 7.83 8.37 16.19
N ARG A 131 9.02 8.71 16.70
CA ARG A 131 10.08 7.72 16.99
C ARG A 131 9.64 6.69 18.03
N LEU A 132 8.93 7.10 19.08
CA LEU A 132 8.38 6.18 20.10
C LEU A 132 7.40 5.19 19.48
N ARG A 133 6.47 5.65 18.62
CA ARG A 133 5.55 4.77 17.90
C ARG A 133 6.28 3.79 16.97
N GLN A 134 7.26 4.26 16.19
CA GLN A 134 8.08 3.40 15.34
C GLN A 134 8.89 2.37 16.15
N GLN A 135 9.40 2.75 17.32
CA GLN A 135 10.11 1.83 18.20
C GLN A 135 9.18 0.75 18.78
N GLN A 136 7.93 1.10 19.14
CA GLN A 136 6.94 0.14 19.59
C GLN A 136 6.61 -0.90 18.53
N GLN A 137 6.60 -0.51 17.24
CA GLN A 137 6.38 -1.41 16.12
C GLN A 137 7.50 -2.44 15.93
N LYS A 138 8.69 -2.29 16.54
CA LYS A 138 9.75 -3.31 16.46
C LYS A 138 9.49 -4.55 17.33
N ASN A 139 8.49 -4.49 18.21
CA ASN A 139 8.12 -5.61 19.10
C ASN A 139 6.91 -6.36 18.55
N VAL A 140 7.10 -7.64 18.22
CA VAL A 140 6.05 -8.53 17.68
C VAL A 140 4.82 -8.61 18.60
N ASN A 141 5.02 -8.57 19.92
CA ASN A 141 3.92 -8.70 20.88
C ASN A 141 3.02 -7.45 20.91
N ASN A 142 3.53 -6.30 20.45
CA ASN A 142 2.76 -5.07 20.33
C ASN A 142 2.00 -4.98 19.01
N ALA A 143 2.23 -5.90 18.06
CA ALA A 143 1.61 -5.82 16.75
C ALA A 143 0.09 -5.95 16.87
N ILE A 144 -0.62 -4.99 16.28
CA ILE A 144 -2.08 -4.92 16.28
C ILE A 144 -2.59 -5.73 15.08
N ILE A 145 -3.54 -6.63 15.32
CA ILE A 145 -4.23 -7.38 14.28
C ILE A 145 -5.74 -7.12 14.44
N ASN A 146 -6.29 -6.32 13.54
CA ASN A 146 -7.66 -5.82 13.61
C ASN A 146 -8.58 -6.51 12.60
N THR A 147 -9.70 -7.00 13.11
CA THR A 147 -10.77 -7.66 12.34
C THR A 147 -12.12 -6.97 12.51
N SER A 148 -12.22 -5.87 13.26
CA SER A 148 -13.50 -5.23 13.61
C SER A 148 -14.30 -4.73 12.40
N ASP A 149 -13.60 -4.40 11.31
CA ASP A 149 -14.22 -3.97 10.06
C ASP A 149 -14.96 -5.10 9.35
N ILE A 150 -14.75 -6.36 9.72
CA ILE A 150 -15.54 -7.49 9.22
C ILE A 150 -16.93 -7.48 9.85
N ASP A 151 -17.04 -7.21 11.15
CA ASP A 151 -18.31 -7.10 11.88
C ASP A 151 -19.14 -5.90 11.37
N LEU A 152 -18.61 -4.68 11.50
CA LEU A 152 -18.38 -3.81 10.35
C LEU A 152 -19.30 -3.96 9.12
N PHE A 153 -18.68 -4.60 8.13
CA PHE A 153 -19.25 -4.95 6.85
C PHE A 153 -20.53 -5.76 6.98
N TRP A 154 -20.55 -6.86 7.74
CA TRP A 154 -21.70 -7.76 7.76
C TRP A 154 -22.95 -7.12 8.36
N ASN A 155 -22.79 -6.28 9.39
CA ASN A 155 -23.89 -5.47 9.92
C ASN A 155 -24.46 -4.51 8.87
N THR A 156 -23.58 -3.89 8.07
CA THR A 156 -24.00 -3.01 6.97
C THR A 156 -24.64 -3.80 5.82
N TYR A 157 -24.10 -4.97 5.50
CA TYR A 157 -24.58 -5.86 4.45
C TYR A 157 -25.99 -6.39 4.76
N ASP A 158 -26.27 -6.76 6.00
CA ASP A 158 -27.61 -7.21 6.42
C ASP A 158 -28.67 -6.10 6.29
N HIS A 159 -28.28 -4.83 6.49
CA HIS A 159 -29.14 -3.69 6.17
C HIS A 159 -29.28 -3.47 4.67
N PHE A 160 -28.19 -3.60 3.91
CA PHE A 160 -28.20 -3.48 2.46
C PHE A 160 -29.13 -4.50 1.78
N LEU A 161 -29.19 -5.75 2.29
CA LEU A 161 -30.10 -6.76 1.75
C LEU A 161 -31.58 -6.38 1.87
N LYS A 162 -31.94 -5.54 2.84
CA LYS A 162 -33.31 -5.02 3.04
C LYS A 162 -33.63 -3.81 2.16
N ASP A 163 -32.60 -3.09 1.69
CA ASP A 163 -32.73 -1.88 0.88
C ASP A 163 -31.54 -1.76 -0.08
N THR A 164 -31.57 -2.56 -1.14
CA THR A 164 -30.48 -2.59 -2.12
C THR A 164 -30.42 -1.31 -2.98
N GLY A 165 -31.48 -0.49 -2.98
CA GLY A 165 -31.54 0.79 -3.69
C GLY A 165 -30.66 1.86 -3.06
N ASN A 166 -30.53 1.86 -1.73
CA ASN A 166 -29.72 2.83 -0.98
C ASN A 166 -28.29 2.36 -0.66
N GLY A 167 -27.81 1.30 -1.30
CA GLY A 167 -26.52 0.67 -0.98
C GLY A 167 -25.32 1.63 -0.94
N VAL A 168 -25.23 2.59 -1.87
CA VAL A 168 -24.14 3.58 -1.90
C VAL A 168 -24.10 4.40 -0.62
N LYS A 169 -25.24 4.95 -0.19
CA LYS A 169 -25.35 5.73 1.04
C LYS A 169 -25.10 4.87 2.27
N LEU A 170 -25.66 3.66 2.30
CA LEU A 170 -25.51 2.72 3.42
C LEU A 170 -24.04 2.34 3.63
N PHE A 171 -23.33 1.89 2.61
CA PHE A 171 -21.92 1.50 2.75
C PHE A 171 -20.99 2.69 2.96
N GLN A 172 -21.26 3.84 2.34
CA GLN A 172 -20.51 5.06 2.60
C GLN A 172 -20.56 5.42 4.09
N MET A 173 -21.77 5.59 4.64
CA MET A 173 -21.96 6.10 6.00
C MET A 173 -21.71 5.05 7.08
N ASN A 174 -22.12 3.80 6.84
CA ASN A 174 -22.10 2.76 7.89
C ASN A 174 -20.88 1.86 7.85
N TYR A 175 -20.19 1.75 6.71
CA TYR A 175 -19.00 0.90 6.59
C TYR A 175 -17.73 1.73 6.46
N PHE A 176 -17.60 2.56 5.42
CA PHE A 176 -16.34 3.29 5.19
C PHE A 176 -16.13 4.45 6.16
N GLU A 177 -17.11 5.33 6.38
CA GLU A 177 -16.96 6.49 7.27
C GLU A 177 -16.88 6.11 8.76
N LYS A 178 -17.62 5.09 9.18
CA LYS A 178 -17.53 4.53 10.55
C LYS A 178 -16.38 3.55 10.75
N GLY A 179 -15.78 3.10 9.65
CA GLY A 179 -14.69 2.15 9.62
C GLY A 179 -13.46 2.64 10.35
N THR A 180 -12.55 1.70 10.62
CA THR A 180 -11.24 2.06 11.17
C THR A 180 -10.47 2.97 10.21
N PRO A 181 -9.46 3.72 10.69
CA PRO A 181 -8.59 4.50 9.81
C PRO A 181 -7.94 3.66 8.69
N ALA A 182 -7.69 2.37 8.94
CA ALA A 182 -7.17 1.46 7.92
C ALA A 182 -8.21 1.17 6.82
N LEU A 183 -9.47 0.88 7.18
CA LEU A 183 -10.53 0.69 6.18
C LEU A 183 -10.78 1.96 5.35
N GLN A 184 -10.74 3.14 5.99
CA GLN A 184 -10.87 4.42 5.29
C GLN A 184 -9.72 4.65 4.31
N GLU A 185 -8.50 4.24 4.67
CA GLU A 185 -7.34 4.33 3.80
C GLU A 185 -7.48 3.34 2.64
N TYR A 186 -7.84 2.09 2.93
CA TYR A 186 -8.11 1.07 1.93
C TYR A 186 -9.15 1.55 0.92
N PHE A 187 -10.25 2.15 1.39
CA PHE A 187 -11.23 2.81 0.54
C PHE A 187 -10.59 3.85 -0.37
N ARG A 188 -9.86 4.82 0.22
CA ARG A 188 -9.22 5.92 -0.53
C ARG A 188 -8.30 5.43 -1.65
N ILE A 189 -7.53 4.36 -1.40
CA ILE A 189 -6.47 3.95 -2.34
C ILE A 189 -6.83 2.77 -3.24
N LYS A 190 -7.78 1.90 -2.87
CA LYS A 190 -8.09 0.68 -3.61
C LYS A 190 -9.45 0.67 -4.30
N THR A 191 -10.51 1.24 -3.72
CA THR A 191 -11.85 1.13 -4.35
C THR A 191 -11.95 1.89 -5.67
N LYS A 192 -11.12 2.91 -5.90
CA LYS A 192 -11.00 3.57 -7.21
C LYS A 192 -10.72 2.60 -8.36
N ASN A 193 -10.03 1.48 -8.10
CA ASN A 193 -9.71 0.46 -9.10
C ASN A 193 -10.96 -0.27 -9.61
N ILE A 194 -12.05 -0.23 -8.84
CA ILE A 194 -13.32 -0.86 -9.17
C ILE A 194 -14.44 0.15 -9.45
N GLY A 195 -14.13 1.45 -9.51
CA GLY A 195 -15.12 2.51 -9.69
C GLY A 195 -15.68 3.10 -8.38
N GLY A 196 -14.90 3.09 -7.30
CA GLY A 196 -15.24 3.74 -6.04
C GLY A 196 -16.33 3.04 -5.25
N ILE A 197 -17.13 3.82 -4.53
CA ILE A 197 -18.25 3.32 -3.71
C ILE A 197 -19.33 2.67 -4.58
N GLU A 198 -19.58 3.20 -5.76
CA GLU A 198 -20.53 2.68 -6.74
C GLU A 198 -20.08 1.31 -7.23
N GLY A 199 -18.81 1.21 -7.63
CA GLY A 199 -18.16 -0.04 -7.99
C GLY A 199 -18.27 -1.13 -6.93
N PHE A 200 -17.94 -0.76 -5.69
CA PHE A 200 -18.05 -1.64 -4.53
C PHE A 200 -19.47 -2.17 -4.33
N VAL A 201 -20.48 -1.28 -4.34
CA VAL A 201 -21.88 -1.67 -4.17
C VAL A 201 -22.38 -2.52 -5.33
N GLN A 202 -21.98 -2.21 -6.57
CA GLN A 202 -22.35 -3.01 -7.74
C GLN A 202 -21.78 -4.42 -7.67
N ASN A 203 -20.53 -4.58 -7.22
CA ASN A 203 -19.92 -5.89 -7.02
C ASN A 203 -20.70 -6.70 -5.98
N ILE A 204 -21.00 -6.10 -4.83
CA ILE A 204 -21.75 -6.76 -3.76
C ILE A 204 -23.16 -7.15 -4.19
N LYS A 205 -23.84 -6.25 -4.92
CA LYS A 205 -25.19 -6.47 -5.43
C LYS A 205 -25.27 -7.63 -6.43
N LYS A 206 -24.23 -7.82 -7.24
CA LYS A 206 -24.17 -8.86 -8.28
C LYS A 206 -23.79 -10.25 -7.77
N MET A 207 -23.25 -10.34 -6.56
CA MET A 207 -22.65 -11.58 -6.03
C MET A 207 -23.24 -12.05 -4.69
N PRO A 208 -24.58 -12.01 -4.48
CA PRO A 208 -25.19 -12.34 -3.19
C PRO A 208 -24.92 -13.79 -2.73
N LYS A 209 -24.88 -14.78 -3.64
CA LYS A 209 -24.58 -16.16 -3.28
C LYS A 209 -23.13 -16.31 -2.83
N PHE A 210 -22.20 -15.66 -3.54
CA PHE A 210 -20.80 -15.64 -3.14
C PHE A 210 -20.62 -15.04 -1.73
N TYR A 211 -21.13 -13.82 -1.51
CA TYR A 211 -20.99 -13.15 -0.19
C TYR A 211 -21.66 -13.95 0.93
N SER A 212 -22.85 -14.49 0.70
CA SER A 212 -23.52 -15.38 1.66
C SER A 212 -22.63 -16.58 2.02
N SER A 213 -22.02 -17.22 1.02
CA SER A 213 -21.20 -18.43 1.22
C SER A 213 -19.86 -18.20 1.93
N ILE A 214 -19.27 -16.99 1.82
CA ILE A 214 -17.99 -16.67 2.47
C ILE A 214 -18.13 -16.12 3.89
N ARG A 215 -19.34 -15.70 4.30
CA ARG A 215 -19.58 -14.99 5.56
C ARG A 215 -18.98 -15.69 6.77
N ALA A 216 -19.29 -16.97 6.95
CA ALA A 216 -18.78 -17.75 8.08
C ALA A 216 -17.23 -17.82 8.11
N ASN A 217 -16.57 -17.91 6.95
CA ASN A 217 -15.11 -17.99 6.88
C ASN A 217 -14.45 -16.65 7.23
N THR A 218 -15.05 -15.52 6.86
CA THR A 218 -14.50 -14.21 7.22
C THR A 218 -14.47 -13.96 8.74
N PHE A 219 -15.37 -14.59 9.52
CA PHE A 219 -15.33 -14.52 10.98
C PHE A 219 -14.22 -15.38 11.62
N GLN A 220 -13.61 -16.29 10.85
CA GLN A 220 -12.51 -17.13 11.36
C GLN A 220 -11.18 -16.37 11.44
N LEU A 221 -11.09 -15.12 11.00
CA LEU A 221 -9.84 -14.33 11.02
C LEU A 221 -9.19 -14.22 12.40
N ASN A 222 -9.99 -14.25 13.47
CA ASN A 222 -9.46 -14.27 14.84
C ASN A 222 -8.58 -15.51 15.11
N SER A 223 -8.88 -16.66 14.49
CA SER A 223 -8.09 -17.89 14.62
C SER A 223 -6.69 -17.78 13.97
N LEU A 224 -6.49 -16.83 13.05
CA LEU A 224 -5.20 -16.64 12.37
C LEU A 224 -4.21 -15.78 13.16
N LYS A 225 -4.64 -15.12 14.25
CA LYS A 225 -3.79 -14.16 14.99
C LYS A 225 -2.50 -14.80 15.49
N ASP A 226 -2.57 -16.01 16.06
CA ASP A 226 -1.38 -16.69 16.57
C ASP A 226 -0.44 -17.14 15.44
N THR A 227 -1.01 -17.66 14.34
CA THR A 227 -0.26 -18.00 13.13
C THR A 227 0.47 -16.77 12.55
N ILE A 228 -0.21 -15.62 12.49
CA ILE A 228 0.40 -14.36 12.03
C ILE A 228 1.52 -13.92 12.96
N ARG A 229 1.36 -14.07 14.29
CA ARG A 229 2.44 -13.76 15.24
C ARG A 229 3.63 -14.69 15.09
N ILE A 230 3.43 -15.96 14.76
CA ILE A 230 4.53 -16.89 14.43
C ILE A 230 5.28 -16.39 13.19
N ILE A 231 4.56 -16.03 12.13
CA ILE A 231 5.15 -15.45 10.91
C ILE A 231 5.97 -14.19 11.23
N TYR A 232 5.46 -13.31 12.09
CA TYR A 232 6.17 -12.10 12.51
C TYR A 232 7.46 -12.43 13.28
N ARG A 233 7.43 -13.44 14.16
CA ARG A 233 8.65 -13.92 14.85
C ARG A 233 9.65 -14.53 13.89
N ASN A 234 9.18 -15.27 12.89
CA ASN A 234 10.04 -15.81 11.82
C ASN A 234 10.75 -14.68 11.07
N LEU A 235 10.04 -13.63 10.68
CA LEU A 235 10.67 -12.45 10.08
C LEU A 235 11.68 -11.81 11.03
N LYS A 236 11.32 -11.63 12.31
CA LYS A 236 12.24 -11.05 13.32
C LYS A 236 13.54 -11.85 13.46
N TYR A 237 13.46 -13.18 13.34
CA TYR A 237 14.63 -14.04 13.37
C TYR A 237 15.58 -13.81 12.18
N TRP A 238 15.01 -13.68 10.97
CA TRP A 238 15.76 -13.43 9.74
C TRP A 238 16.27 -11.99 9.62
N TYR A 239 15.48 -11.03 10.09
CA TYR A 239 15.72 -9.60 10.02
C TYR A 239 15.41 -8.93 11.36
N PRO A 240 16.41 -8.81 12.27
CA PRO A 240 16.21 -8.25 13.61
C PRO A 240 15.71 -6.80 13.65
N GLU A 241 15.87 -6.04 12.57
CA GLU A 241 15.41 -4.64 12.47
C GLU A 241 13.94 -4.51 12.05
N ALA A 242 13.26 -5.63 11.76
CA ALA A 242 11.88 -5.66 11.30
C ALA A 242 10.91 -4.85 12.18
N ILE A 243 9.98 -4.19 11.50
CA ILE A 243 8.81 -3.52 12.09
C ILE A 243 7.53 -4.32 11.79
N PHE A 244 6.57 -4.20 12.70
CA PHE A 244 5.29 -4.89 12.65
C PHE A 244 4.17 -3.84 12.75
N PRO A 245 3.85 -3.15 11.63
CA PRO A 245 2.77 -2.20 11.61
C PRO A 245 1.41 -2.91 11.85
N PRO A 246 0.35 -2.16 12.17
CA PRO A 246 -0.98 -2.73 12.31
C PRO A 246 -1.40 -3.51 11.05
N LEU A 247 -2.03 -4.65 11.23
CA LEU A 247 -2.65 -5.44 10.17
C LEU A 247 -4.17 -5.35 10.29
N SER A 248 -4.85 -4.97 9.23
CA SER A 248 -6.31 -4.85 9.19
C SER A 248 -6.93 -5.66 8.05
N PHE A 249 -8.07 -6.28 8.33
CA PHE A 249 -8.83 -7.07 7.39
C PHE A 249 -10.13 -6.36 7.00
N HIS A 250 -10.43 -6.34 5.70
CA HIS A 250 -11.56 -5.63 5.14
C HIS A 250 -12.29 -6.49 4.12
N ILE A 251 -13.59 -6.29 3.96
CA ILE A 251 -14.27 -6.70 2.73
C ILE A 251 -14.10 -5.59 1.70
N GLY A 252 -13.35 -5.88 0.64
CA GLY A 252 -12.86 -4.90 -0.31
C GLY A 252 -13.70 -4.77 -1.58
N GLY A 253 -14.65 -5.66 -1.80
CA GLY A 253 -15.46 -5.68 -3.02
C GLY A 253 -14.65 -6.06 -4.24
N TRP A 254 -13.68 -6.98 -4.11
CA TRP A 254 -12.73 -7.39 -5.15
C TRP A 254 -11.78 -6.28 -5.65
N SER A 255 -11.48 -5.27 -4.82
CA SER A 255 -10.58 -4.17 -5.21
C SER A 255 -9.08 -4.45 -5.06
N SER A 256 -8.68 -5.26 -4.08
CA SER A 256 -7.27 -5.61 -3.80
C SER A 256 -7.20 -6.83 -2.88
N GLY A 257 -6.24 -7.72 -3.12
CA GLY A 257 -5.97 -8.86 -2.22
C GLY A 257 -5.19 -8.43 -0.97
N GLY A 258 -4.21 -7.56 -1.14
CA GLY A 258 -3.42 -6.95 -0.08
C GLY A 258 -2.85 -5.60 -0.50
N THR A 259 -2.35 -4.83 0.48
CA THR A 259 -1.49 -3.66 0.29
C THR A 259 -0.86 -3.21 1.59
N ALA A 260 0.27 -2.53 1.52
CA ALA A 260 0.86 -1.79 2.64
C ALA A 260 0.74 -0.27 2.45
N THR A 261 0.46 0.46 3.53
CA THR A 261 0.47 1.94 3.58
C THR A 261 1.02 2.43 4.92
N ASP A 262 1.04 3.75 5.13
CA ASP A 262 1.41 4.34 6.42
C ASP A 262 0.39 4.08 7.55
N TYR A 263 -0.80 3.55 7.21
CA TYR A 263 -1.79 2.99 8.15
C TYR A 263 -1.56 1.51 8.48
N GLY A 264 -0.57 0.87 7.85
CA GLY A 264 -0.18 -0.51 8.08
C GLY A 264 -0.51 -1.44 6.91
N LEU A 265 -0.68 -2.72 7.22
CA LEU A 265 -1.00 -3.77 6.26
C LEU A 265 -2.51 -3.90 6.15
N HIS A 266 -3.00 -4.05 4.92
CA HIS A 266 -4.42 -4.19 4.62
C HIS A 266 -4.63 -5.44 3.78
N VAL A 267 -5.61 -6.26 4.14
CA VAL A 267 -5.94 -7.48 3.40
C VAL A 267 -7.43 -7.49 3.06
N GLY A 268 -7.73 -7.67 1.77
CA GLY A 268 -9.08 -7.88 1.25
C GLY A 268 -9.53 -9.31 1.54
N ALA A 269 -10.22 -9.51 2.66
CA ALA A 269 -10.61 -10.82 3.17
C ALA A 269 -11.56 -11.57 2.22
N ASP A 270 -12.35 -10.86 1.41
CA ASP A 270 -13.25 -11.44 0.42
C ASP A 270 -12.52 -12.27 -0.66
N MET A 271 -11.29 -11.90 -1.02
CA MET A 271 -10.47 -12.68 -1.97
C MET A 271 -9.85 -13.94 -1.36
N TYR A 272 -9.81 -14.02 -0.03
CA TYR A 272 -9.19 -15.11 0.74
C TYR A 272 -10.18 -15.78 1.69
N ALA A 273 -11.48 -15.77 1.39
CA ALA A 273 -12.50 -16.38 2.24
C ALA A 273 -13.09 -17.66 1.63
N ASN A 274 -12.46 -18.22 0.60
CA ASN A 274 -12.95 -19.41 -0.08
C ASN A 274 -12.77 -20.69 0.78
N ASN A 275 -13.68 -21.63 0.58
CA ASN A 275 -13.60 -23.04 1.01
C ASN A 275 -14.24 -23.95 -0.08
N PRO A 276 -14.21 -25.28 0.06
CA PRO A 276 -14.81 -26.19 -0.93
C PRO A 276 -16.31 -25.99 -1.20
N ASN A 277 -17.05 -25.34 -0.28
CA ASN A 277 -18.49 -25.10 -0.38
C ASN A 277 -18.86 -23.67 -0.81
N THR A 278 -17.87 -22.84 -1.14
CA THR A 278 -18.11 -21.44 -1.55
C THR A 278 -18.76 -21.39 -2.92
N ASP A 279 -19.84 -20.64 -3.05
CA ASP A 279 -20.56 -20.49 -4.32
C ASP A 279 -19.82 -19.49 -5.22
N LYS A 280 -19.15 -20.00 -6.25
CA LYS A 280 -18.43 -19.20 -7.25
C LYS A 280 -19.22 -19.00 -8.55
N SER A 281 -20.49 -19.40 -8.61
CA SER A 281 -21.29 -19.31 -9.85
C SER A 281 -21.42 -17.87 -10.37
N GLU A 282 -21.44 -16.88 -9.48
CA GLU A 282 -21.57 -15.46 -9.80
C GLU A 282 -20.23 -14.75 -10.10
N LEU A 283 -19.11 -15.45 -9.89
CA LEU A 283 -17.77 -14.89 -10.12
C LEU A 283 -17.37 -14.96 -11.59
N ASN A 284 -16.75 -13.89 -12.08
CA ASN A 284 -16.11 -13.90 -13.40
C ASN A 284 -14.80 -14.73 -13.39
N ALA A 285 -14.20 -14.95 -14.56
CA ALA A 285 -13.02 -15.80 -14.69
C ALA A 285 -11.82 -15.31 -13.85
N TRP A 286 -11.58 -14.00 -13.81
CA TRP A 286 -10.50 -13.42 -13.02
C TRP A 286 -10.74 -13.58 -11.52
N GLN A 287 -11.97 -13.32 -11.06
CA GLN A 287 -12.37 -13.51 -9.65
C GLN A 287 -12.26 -14.97 -9.23
N LYS A 288 -12.65 -15.92 -10.09
CA LYS A 288 -12.50 -17.36 -9.82
C LYS A 288 -11.04 -17.76 -9.61
N ARG A 289 -10.13 -17.25 -10.45
CA ARG A 289 -8.67 -17.47 -10.31
C ARG A 289 -8.11 -16.84 -9.04
N ASN A 290 -8.64 -15.68 -8.65
CA ASN A 290 -8.19 -14.93 -7.47
C ASN A 290 -9.07 -15.16 -6.22
N SER A 291 -9.80 -16.28 -6.18
CA SER A 291 -10.61 -16.71 -5.04
C SER A 291 -9.85 -17.78 -4.26
N TYR A 292 -9.01 -17.32 -3.34
CA TYR A 292 -8.06 -18.14 -2.59
C TYR A 292 -8.68 -18.75 -1.33
N LEU A 293 -8.23 -19.95 -0.98
CA LEU A 293 -8.63 -20.63 0.25
C LEU A 293 -8.25 -19.81 1.49
N PHE A 294 -9.08 -19.89 2.52
CA PHE A 294 -8.87 -19.16 3.77
C PHE A 294 -7.51 -19.42 4.43
N GLU A 295 -7.03 -20.65 4.38
CA GLU A 295 -5.71 -21.03 4.89
C GLU A 295 -4.53 -20.32 4.18
N ASN A 296 -4.74 -19.82 2.96
CA ASN A 296 -3.71 -19.12 2.19
C ASN A 296 -3.58 -17.64 2.59
N LEU A 297 -4.52 -17.11 3.39
CA LEU A 297 -4.51 -15.73 3.84
C LEU A 297 -3.21 -15.37 4.58
N LYS A 298 -2.62 -16.33 5.30
CA LYS A 298 -1.34 -16.13 6.00
C LYS A 298 -0.18 -15.85 5.04
N TYR A 299 -0.22 -16.35 3.81
CA TYR A 299 0.83 -16.14 2.81
C TYR A 299 0.78 -14.71 2.25
N VAL A 300 -0.41 -14.17 1.97
CA VAL A 300 -0.52 -12.76 1.57
C VAL A 300 -0.15 -11.81 2.71
N VAL A 301 -0.50 -12.14 3.96
CA VAL A 301 -0.05 -11.34 5.12
C VAL A 301 1.48 -11.32 5.20
N ALA A 302 2.14 -12.45 4.96
CA ALA A 302 3.59 -12.53 4.93
C ALA A 302 4.19 -11.67 3.81
N HIS A 303 3.60 -11.71 2.61
CA HIS A 303 3.98 -10.86 1.47
C HIS A 303 3.89 -9.37 1.83
N GLU A 304 2.73 -8.90 2.29
CA GLU A 304 2.52 -7.49 2.64
C GLU A 304 3.43 -7.02 3.77
N LEU A 305 3.75 -7.90 4.72
CA LEU A 305 4.70 -7.60 5.79
C LEU A 305 6.09 -7.25 5.25
N ILE A 306 6.52 -7.83 4.13
CA ILE A 306 7.81 -7.52 3.51
C ILE A 306 7.79 -6.12 2.91
N HIS A 307 6.70 -5.68 2.27
CA HIS A 307 6.58 -4.31 1.79
C HIS A 307 6.77 -3.27 2.89
N ALA A 308 6.29 -3.56 4.11
CA ALA A 308 6.53 -2.69 5.26
C ALA A 308 8.02 -2.59 5.68
N GLN A 309 8.90 -3.44 5.16
CA GLN A 309 10.34 -3.38 5.41
C GLN A 309 11.13 -2.71 4.27
N GLN A 310 10.47 -2.39 3.15
CA GLN A 310 11.13 -1.92 1.91
C GLN A 310 11.28 -0.38 1.83
N ASP A 311 10.95 0.35 2.90
CA ASP A 311 10.99 1.82 2.96
C ASP A 311 12.40 2.42 2.76
N ASN A 312 13.44 1.64 3.03
CA ASN A 312 14.83 2.10 2.95
C ASN A 312 15.53 1.75 1.63
N MET A 313 14.85 1.19 0.64
CA MET A 313 15.46 0.82 -0.64
C MET A 313 15.67 2.04 -1.54
N ARG A 314 16.59 1.96 -2.52
CA ARG A 314 16.77 3.04 -3.51
C ARG A 314 15.50 3.22 -4.35
N ASN A 315 15.10 4.47 -4.57
CA ASN A 315 14.09 4.81 -5.56
C ASN A 315 14.67 4.74 -6.98
N ASP A 316 13.91 4.15 -7.88
CA ASP A 316 14.20 3.97 -9.30
C ASP A 316 12.88 3.75 -10.07
N THR A 317 12.87 3.94 -11.38
CA THR A 317 11.73 3.77 -12.29
C THR A 317 11.85 2.54 -13.19
N THR A 318 12.98 1.82 -13.15
CA THR A 318 13.21 0.61 -13.96
C THR A 318 12.26 -0.54 -13.60
N LEU A 319 11.89 -1.35 -14.59
CA LEU A 319 11.19 -2.62 -14.37
C LEU A 319 11.94 -3.51 -13.35
N LEU A 320 13.26 -3.56 -13.45
CA LEU A 320 14.13 -4.33 -12.55
C LEU A 320 13.87 -4.02 -11.07
N LYS A 321 13.77 -2.74 -10.71
CA LYS A 321 13.43 -2.32 -9.35
C LYS A 321 12.08 -2.89 -8.91
N TYR A 322 11.04 -2.75 -9.74
CA TYR A 322 9.69 -3.17 -9.35
C TYR A 322 9.57 -4.69 -9.24
N VAL A 323 10.15 -5.46 -10.17
CA VAL A 323 10.13 -6.94 -10.05
C VAL A 323 10.89 -7.40 -8.82
N ILE A 324 12.06 -6.82 -8.52
CA ILE A 324 12.80 -7.16 -7.30
C ILE A 324 11.97 -6.87 -6.05
N GLN A 325 11.25 -5.74 -5.99
CA GLN A 325 10.41 -5.41 -4.83
C GLN A 325 9.27 -6.42 -4.61
N GLU A 326 8.49 -6.73 -5.66
CA GLU A 326 7.36 -7.67 -5.58
C GLU A 326 7.84 -9.11 -5.34
N GLY A 327 8.87 -9.53 -6.07
CA GLY A 327 9.42 -10.87 -5.95
C GLY A 327 10.17 -11.11 -4.63
N MET A 328 10.77 -10.07 -4.04
CA MET A 328 11.31 -10.14 -2.69
C MET A 328 10.21 -10.36 -1.65
N ALA A 329 9.06 -9.70 -1.82
CA ALA A 329 7.91 -9.89 -0.94
C ALA A 329 7.38 -11.32 -1.03
N ASP A 330 7.33 -11.91 -2.23
CA ASP A 330 6.99 -13.33 -2.39
C ASP A 330 8.04 -14.28 -1.80
N PHE A 331 9.32 -14.05 -2.07
CA PHE A 331 10.38 -14.96 -1.63
C PHE A 331 10.56 -14.95 -0.11
N ILE A 332 10.72 -13.76 0.48
CA ILE A 332 10.87 -13.66 1.94
C ILE A 332 9.53 -14.01 2.60
N GLY A 333 8.40 -13.67 2.00
CA GLY A 333 7.06 -14.11 2.42
C GLY A 333 6.95 -15.63 2.53
N GLU A 334 7.39 -16.36 1.50
CA GLU A 334 7.50 -17.83 1.53
C GLU A 334 8.41 -18.30 2.66
N LEU A 335 9.61 -17.72 2.78
CA LEU A 335 10.59 -18.10 3.81
C LEU A 335 10.03 -18.01 5.24
N ILE A 336 9.15 -17.04 5.52
CA ILE A 336 8.61 -16.80 6.88
C ILE A 336 7.27 -17.49 7.14
N SER A 337 6.55 -17.90 6.09
CA SER A 337 5.19 -18.46 6.19
C SER A 337 5.03 -19.89 5.65
N GLY A 338 6.05 -20.40 4.96
CA GLY A 338 6.13 -21.76 4.42
C GLY A 338 5.57 -21.92 3.01
N ASN A 339 4.93 -20.90 2.43
CA ASN A 339 4.50 -20.93 1.04
C ASN A 339 4.37 -19.51 0.45
N THR A 340 4.42 -19.38 -0.88
CA THR A 340 4.23 -18.10 -1.57
C THR A 340 2.75 -17.74 -1.71
N ALA A 341 2.44 -16.44 -1.73
CA ALA A 341 1.11 -15.92 -2.07
C ALA A 341 0.75 -16.20 -3.54
N ASN A 342 1.75 -16.35 -4.43
CA ASN A 342 1.59 -16.47 -5.88
C ASN A 342 1.95 -17.88 -6.40
N GLN A 343 1.47 -18.94 -5.73
CA GLN A 343 1.76 -20.33 -6.10
C GLN A 343 1.39 -20.66 -7.55
N PHE A 344 0.34 -20.02 -8.08
CA PHE A 344 -0.08 -20.17 -9.47
C PHE A 344 1.06 -19.82 -10.44
N LEU A 345 1.75 -18.70 -10.24
CA LEU A 345 2.82 -18.25 -11.12
C LEU A 345 4.03 -19.20 -11.07
N ILE A 346 4.39 -19.69 -9.87
CA ILE A 346 5.45 -20.70 -9.71
C ILE A 346 5.14 -21.96 -10.51
N ASN A 347 3.88 -22.41 -10.49
CA ASN A 347 3.48 -23.61 -11.23
C ASN A 347 3.38 -23.36 -12.74
N TRP A 348 2.84 -22.22 -13.15
CA TRP A 348 2.66 -21.87 -14.56
C TRP A 348 3.99 -21.63 -15.28
N ALA A 349 4.96 -21.04 -14.60
CA ALA A 349 6.27 -20.74 -15.18
C ALA A 349 7.09 -21.99 -15.51
N LYS A 350 6.73 -23.17 -14.99
CA LYS A 350 7.41 -24.45 -15.30
C LYS A 350 7.36 -24.75 -16.80
N GLY A 351 8.53 -24.88 -17.41
CA GLY A 351 8.69 -25.06 -18.86
C GLY A 351 8.58 -23.76 -19.69
N ASN A 352 8.32 -22.61 -19.05
CA ASN A 352 8.24 -21.29 -19.69
C ASN A 352 9.36 -20.33 -19.21
N GLU A 353 10.29 -20.80 -18.38
CA GLU A 353 11.27 -19.98 -17.66
C GLU A 353 12.10 -19.13 -18.62
N LYS A 354 12.66 -19.75 -19.67
CA LYS A 354 13.50 -19.07 -20.68
C LYS A 354 12.71 -17.98 -21.42
N LYS A 355 11.47 -18.28 -21.84
CA LYS A 355 10.59 -17.34 -22.53
C LYS A 355 10.28 -16.12 -21.66
N ILE A 356 9.95 -16.34 -20.38
CA ILE A 356 9.71 -15.26 -19.42
C ILE A 356 10.98 -14.41 -19.24
N TRP A 357 12.12 -15.08 -19.05
CA TRP A 357 13.39 -14.43 -18.76
C TRP A 357 13.90 -13.56 -19.91
N GLU A 358 13.82 -14.04 -21.15
CA GLU A 358 14.25 -13.29 -22.34
C GLU A 358 13.40 -12.04 -22.55
N SER A 359 12.08 -12.16 -22.37
CA SER A 359 11.16 -11.02 -22.42
C SER A 359 11.52 -9.99 -21.34
N PHE A 360 11.77 -10.43 -20.10
CA PHE A 360 12.16 -9.56 -19.00
C PHE A 360 13.47 -8.81 -19.30
N LYS A 361 14.52 -9.51 -19.74
CA LYS A 361 15.82 -8.90 -20.06
C LYS A 361 15.71 -7.77 -21.09
N SER A 362 14.79 -7.89 -22.05
CA SER A 362 14.57 -6.87 -23.07
C SER A 362 13.98 -5.56 -22.52
N GLU A 363 13.34 -5.60 -21.35
CA GLU A 363 12.65 -4.44 -20.75
C GLU A 363 13.20 -4.02 -19.39
N MET A 364 14.10 -4.78 -18.75
CA MET A 364 14.44 -4.64 -17.32
C MET A 364 14.94 -3.24 -16.92
N TYR A 365 15.61 -2.52 -17.82
CA TYR A 365 16.09 -1.15 -17.56
C TYR A 365 15.14 -0.04 -18.05
N LEU A 366 13.97 -0.40 -18.57
CA LEU A 366 12.96 0.54 -19.04
C LEU A 366 11.90 0.81 -17.96
N ASN A 367 11.25 1.97 -18.04
CA ASN A 367 10.09 2.29 -17.20
C ASN A 367 8.81 1.61 -17.75
N ARG A 368 8.77 0.28 -17.68
CA ARG A 368 7.72 -0.59 -18.25
C ARG A 368 7.12 -1.57 -17.25
N TYR A 369 7.15 -1.25 -15.95
CA TYR A 369 6.64 -2.16 -14.91
C TYR A 369 5.17 -2.60 -15.11
N ARG A 370 4.33 -1.76 -15.74
CA ARG A 370 2.93 -2.07 -16.05
C ARG A 370 2.73 -3.17 -17.11
N ASN A 371 3.80 -3.60 -17.78
CA ASN A 371 3.76 -4.78 -18.65
C ASN A 371 3.88 -6.09 -17.83
N TRP A 372 4.26 -6.01 -16.55
CA TRP A 372 4.70 -7.14 -15.73
C TRP A 372 4.01 -7.28 -14.38
N ILE A 373 3.49 -6.18 -13.82
CA ILE A 373 2.93 -6.09 -12.46
C ILE A 373 1.61 -5.31 -12.50
N ALA A 374 0.62 -5.81 -11.77
CA ALA A 374 -0.75 -5.31 -11.70
C ALA A 374 -1.38 -5.10 -13.10
N ASN A 375 -1.12 -6.04 -14.01
CA ASN A 375 -1.41 -5.95 -15.45
C ASN A 375 -2.52 -6.93 -15.88
N SER A 376 -3.50 -7.21 -15.01
CA SER A 376 -4.60 -8.16 -15.27
C SER A 376 -5.40 -7.85 -16.55
N SER A 377 -5.49 -6.58 -16.96
CA SER A 377 -6.13 -6.18 -18.23
C SER A 377 -5.39 -6.66 -19.49
N GLN A 378 -4.15 -7.15 -19.35
CA GLN A 378 -3.31 -7.65 -20.44
C GLN A 378 -3.13 -9.19 -20.40
N GLU A 379 -3.80 -9.87 -19.46
CA GLU A 379 -3.70 -11.32 -19.25
C GLU A 379 -4.12 -12.10 -20.51
N ARG A 380 -3.32 -13.11 -20.88
CA ARG A 380 -3.62 -14.05 -21.97
C ARG A 380 -3.43 -15.50 -21.47
N PRO A 381 -4.08 -16.51 -22.10
CA PRO A 381 -3.92 -17.90 -21.70
C PRO A 381 -2.47 -18.40 -21.69
N ASP A 382 -1.63 -17.88 -22.60
CA ASP A 382 -0.21 -18.23 -22.73
C ASP A 382 0.74 -17.21 -22.07
N TRP A 383 0.17 -16.21 -21.37
CA TRP A 383 0.92 -15.16 -20.68
C TRP A 383 0.06 -14.57 -19.55
N PRO A 384 0.10 -15.17 -18.35
CA PRO A 384 -0.66 -14.66 -17.21
C PRO A 384 -0.16 -13.28 -16.80
N ALA A 385 -1.03 -12.55 -16.10
CA ALA A 385 -0.64 -11.33 -15.42
C ALA A 385 0.40 -11.61 -14.32
N ASP A 386 1.06 -10.55 -13.85
CA ASP A 386 1.92 -10.56 -12.66
C ASP A 386 3.17 -11.43 -12.75
N LEU A 387 3.61 -11.82 -13.97
CA LEU A 387 4.87 -12.56 -14.16
C LEU A 387 6.12 -11.84 -13.59
N GLY A 388 6.04 -10.52 -13.36
CA GLY A 388 7.09 -9.78 -12.66
C GLY A 388 7.38 -10.30 -11.25
N TYR A 389 6.37 -10.82 -10.54
CA TYR A 389 6.53 -11.44 -9.23
C TYR A 389 7.44 -12.66 -9.31
N TRP A 390 7.21 -13.54 -10.30
CA TRP A 390 8.04 -14.72 -10.52
C TRP A 390 9.49 -14.35 -10.85
N VAL A 391 9.70 -13.36 -11.73
CA VAL A 391 11.06 -12.90 -12.11
C VAL A 391 11.83 -12.43 -10.88
N GLY A 392 11.24 -11.52 -10.11
CA GLY A 392 11.87 -11.01 -8.90
C GLY A 392 12.13 -12.09 -7.86
N TYR A 393 11.19 -13.03 -7.70
CA TYR A 393 11.35 -14.17 -6.80
C TYR A 393 12.59 -14.98 -7.17
N GLN A 394 12.82 -15.27 -8.46
CA GLN A 394 14.02 -16.01 -8.90
C GLN A 394 15.30 -15.23 -8.61
N ILE A 395 15.33 -13.91 -8.85
CA ILE A 395 16.48 -13.05 -8.56
C ILE A 395 16.81 -13.12 -7.05
N CYS A 396 15.83 -12.84 -6.19
CA CYS A 396 16.01 -12.83 -4.75
C CYS A 396 16.40 -14.22 -4.22
N LYS A 397 15.71 -15.28 -4.65
CA LYS A 397 16.02 -16.65 -4.23
C LYS A 397 17.44 -17.06 -4.62
N SER A 398 17.87 -16.74 -5.84
CA SER A 398 19.23 -17.03 -6.31
C SER A 398 20.29 -16.31 -5.46
N TYR A 399 20.08 -15.01 -5.20
CA TYR A 399 20.95 -14.23 -4.32
C TYR A 399 21.05 -14.85 -2.91
N PHE A 400 19.90 -15.19 -2.31
CA PHE A 400 19.85 -15.80 -0.99
C PHE A 400 20.54 -17.15 -0.93
N GLU A 401 20.25 -18.07 -1.87
CA GLU A 401 20.79 -19.42 -1.89
C GLU A 401 22.32 -19.46 -2.04
N ARG A 402 22.89 -18.47 -2.73
CA ARG A 402 24.34 -18.34 -2.92
C ARG A 402 25.05 -17.69 -1.74
N ALA A 403 24.38 -16.84 -0.97
CA ALA A 403 24.99 -16.13 0.14
C ALA A 403 25.48 -17.09 1.23
N VAL A 404 26.70 -16.89 1.73
CA VAL A 404 27.23 -17.64 2.87
C VAL A 404 26.46 -17.28 4.14
N ASN A 405 26.24 -15.98 4.37
CA ASN A 405 25.45 -15.49 5.49
C ASN A 405 24.03 -15.14 5.03
N LYS A 406 23.09 -16.05 5.29
CA LYS A 406 21.67 -15.91 4.90
C LYS A 406 20.98 -14.69 5.53
N LYS A 407 21.27 -14.37 6.80
CA LYS A 407 20.69 -13.18 7.46
C LYS A 407 21.23 -11.89 6.85
N ARG A 408 22.51 -11.87 6.49
CA ARG A 408 23.12 -10.74 5.78
C ARG A 408 22.48 -10.55 4.41
N ALA A 409 22.20 -11.63 3.68
CA ALA A 409 21.53 -11.54 2.39
C ALA A 409 20.13 -10.90 2.49
N ILE A 410 19.33 -11.29 3.50
CA ILE A 410 18.02 -10.67 3.76
C ILE A 410 18.16 -9.17 4.08
N TYR A 411 19.16 -8.81 4.90
CA TYR A 411 19.46 -7.41 5.18
C TYR A 411 19.79 -6.64 3.89
N GLU A 412 20.66 -7.19 3.04
CA GLU A 412 21.10 -6.55 1.78
C GLU A 412 19.95 -6.39 0.78
N MET A 413 19.07 -7.38 0.67
CA MET A 413 17.83 -7.29 -0.11
C MET A 413 16.98 -6.08 0.30
N LEU A 414 16.75 -5.90 1.60
CA LEU A 414 15.93 -4.80 2.13
C LEU A 414 16.65 -3.43 2.09
N HIS A 415 17.92 -3.39 1.69
CA HIS A 415 18.75 -2.18 1.66
C HIS A 415 19.42 -1.94 0.30
N ILE A 416 18.88 -2.49 -0.79
CA ILE A 416 19.46 -2.35 -2.13
C ILE A 416 19.66 -0.87 -2.50
N ARG A 417 20.91 -0.51 -2.83
CA ARG A 417 21.32 0.82 -3.33
C ARG A 417 21.67 0.84 -4.82
N ASN A 418 21.82 -0.34 -5.43
CA ASN A 418 22.07 -0.51 -6.86
C ASN A 418 21.40 -1.80 -7.32
N TYR A 419 20.28 -1.68 -8.03
CA TYR A 419 19.50 -2.84 -8.50
C TYR A 419 20.24 -3.64 -9.57
N GLN A 420 21.02 -2.99 -10.43
CA GLN A 420 21.82 -3.69 -11.45
C GLN A 420 22.90 -4.55 -10.80
N ALA A 421 23.66 -4.01 -9.84
CA ALA A 421 24.68 -4.78 -9.13
C ALA A 421 24.06 -5.95 -8.37
N PHE A 422 22.94 -5.74 -7.66
CA PHE A 422 22.23 -6.82 -6.97
C PHE A 422 21.76 -7.93 -7.94
N TYR A 423 21.25 -7.55 -9.11
CA TYR A 423 20.87 -8.48 -10.16
C TYR A 423 22.07 -9.31 -10.66
N GLU A 424 23.20 -8.67 -10.97
CA GLU A 424 24.42 -9.34 -11.42
C GLU A 424 24.98 -10.30 -10.35
N GLU A 425 25.03 -9.87 -9.09
CA GLU A 425 25.48 -10.68 -7.95
C GLU A 425 24.58 -11.90 -7.68
N SER A 426 23.28 -11.81 -8.01
CA SER A 426 22.35 -12.92 -7.84
C SER A 426 22.71 -14.14 -8.70
N GLN A 427 23.42 -13.93 -9.82
CA GLN A 427 23.76 -14.96 -10.83
C GLN A 427 22.57 -15.84 -11.25
N VAL A 428 21.35 -15.31 -11.16
CA VAL A 428 20.11 -16.04 -11.44
C VAL A 428 20.06 -16.58 -12.87
N GLU A 429 20.70 -15.91 -13.82
CA GLU A 429 20.68 -16.30 -15.23
C GLU A 429 21.25 -17.71 -15.45
N ALA A 430 22.36 -18.05 -14.78
CA ALA A 430 22.94 -19.39 -14.86
C ALA A 430 21.94 -20.48 -14.41
N ARG A 431 21.12 -20.17 -13.40
CA ARG A 431 20.08 -21.08 -12.89
C ARG A 431 18.91 -21.23 -13.86
N ILE A 432 18.47 -20.14 -14.49
CA ILE A 432 17.35 -20.15 -15.45
C ILE A 432 17.70 -20.98 -16.68
N TYR A 433 18.94 -20.93 -17.15
CA TYR A 433 19.36 -21.68 -18.34
C TYR A 433 19.71 -23.14 -18.08
N GLN A 434 19.90 -23.54 -16.81
CA GLN A 434 20.15 -24.93 -16.39
C GLN A 434 18.87 -25.74 -16.13
N GLN A 435 17.73 -25.08 -15.95
CA GLN A 435 16.39 -25.69 -15.92
C GLN A 435 15.89 -25.91 -17.36
#